data_AF-A0A819TAP0-F1
#
_entry.id   AF-A0A819TAP0-F1
#
_cell.length_a   1.000
_cell.length_b   1.000
_cell.length_c   1.000
_cell.angle_alpha   90.00
_cell.angle_beta   90.00
_cell.angle_gamma   90.00
#
_symmetry.space_group_name_H-M   'P 1'
#
loop_
_entity.id
_entity.type
_entity.pdbx_description
1 polymer ?
#
loop_
_entity_poly.entity_id
_entity_poly.type
_entity_poly.pdbx_seq_one_letter_code
_entity_poly.pdbx_strand_id
1 'polypeptide(L)'
;MTHRKRKSDVSEYTRDEVELPNEKRSKVGSNTNDLLLLNDTHYIETDYQTVFQTIADKLINSYELVLNAKHIFRLSEIEFYFYHQTRHPDTFAHRHPEQQRHSNWYFHRQGTSSTASYKAGTYKGVDITFGSPNDSSYGGILIRSIENKQTGQIYEGSCLVVDAILNLCDCKAIKELVEAKLNKNLRVFNEKSTMYLRPIQTATAATQQIIASPRVGLTLKVPS
;
A
#
# COMPACT_ATOMS: atom_id res chain seq x y z
N MET A 1 -21.26 -67.23 -42.67
CA MET A 1 -20.90 -67.55 -41.27
C MET A 1 -19.69 -66.71 -40.87
N THR A 2 -19.72 -66.21 -39.62
CA THR A 2 -18.63 -65.56 -38.83
C THR A 2 -18.04 -64.24 -39.35
N HIS A 3 -18.44 -63.11 -38.72
CA HIS A 3 -17.66 -62.31 -37.74
C HIS A 3 -16.56 -61.46 -38.42
N ARG A 4 -16.43 -60.14 -38.26
CA ARG A 4 -16.44 -59.34 -37.02
C ARG A 4 -16.42 -57.85 -37.41
N LYS A 5 -17.43 -57.06 -36.99
CA LYS A 5 -17.35 -55.58 -37.02
C LYS A 5 -16.43 -55.13 -35.88
N ARG A 6 -15.37 -54.37 -36.16
CA ARG A 6 -14.67 -53.59 -35.12
C ARG A 6 -15.44 -52.29 -34.90
N LYS A 7 -16.07 -52.18 -33.73
CA LYS A 7 -16.50 -50.91 -33.14
C LYS A 7 -15.23 -50.22 -32.61
N SER A 8 -15.01 -48.97 -32.98
CA SER A 8 -14.08 -48.08 -32.31
C SER A 8 -14.77 -47.54 -31.05
N ASP A 9 -14.25 -47.92 -29.89
CA ASP A 9 -14.65 -47.37 -28.59
C ASP A 9 -14.22 -45.90 -28.52
N VAL A 10 -15.20 -45.00 -28.51
CA VAL A 10 -15.03 -43.63 -28.03
C VAL A 10 -15.37 -43.69 -26.55
N SER A 11 -14.35 -43.71 -25.69
CA SER A 11 -14.55 -43.58 -24.25
C SER A 11 -15.00 -42.16 -23.94
N GLU A 12 -16.27 -42.00 -23.57
CA GLU A 12 -16.79 -40.81 -22.90
C GLU A 12 -16.00 -40.60 -21.60
N TYR A 13 -15.13 -39.59 -21.58
CA TYR A 13 -14.60 -39.04 -20.34
C TYR A 13 -15.68 -38.13 -19.76
N THR A 14 -16.58 -38.70 -18.95
CA THR A 14 -17.46 -37.91 -18.09
C THR A 14 -16.55 -37.15 -17.11
N ARG A 15 -16.49 -35.83 -17.28
CA ARG A 15 -15.90 -34.94 -16.28
C ARG A 15 -16.84 -34.95 -15.09
N ASP A 16 -16.45 -35.66 -14.03
CA ASP A 16 -17.05 -35.47 -12.72
C ASP A 16 -16.80 -34.01 -12.31
N GLU A 17 -17.83 -33.18 -12.41
CA GLU A 17 -17.87 -31.87 -11.76
C GLU A 17 -17.80 -32.13 -10.26
N VAL A 18 -16.61 -32.02 -9.70
CA VAL A 18 -16.41 -31.93 -8.26
C VAL A 18 -16.97 -30.57 -7.84
N GLU A 19 -18.24 -30.54 -7.43
CA GLU A 19 -18.80 -29.41 -6.69
C GLU A 19 -17.96 -29.21 -5.42
N LEU A 20 -17.07 -28.21 -5.46
CA LEU A 20 -16.38 -27.74 -4.27
C LEU A 20 -17.44 -27.20 -3.29
N PRO A 21 -17.36 -27.56 -2.00
CA PRO A 21 -18.37 -27.17 -1.04
C PRO A 21 -18.46 -25.65 -1.00
N ASN A 22 -19.68 -25.14 -1.19
CA ASN A 22 -20.03 -23.74 -1.06
C ASN A 22 -19.95 -23.36 0.44
N GLU A 23 -18.74 -23.18 0.95
CA GLU A 23 -18.52 -22.60 2.26
C GLU A 23 -19.16 -21.22 2.25
N LYS A 24 -20.20 -21.06 3.07
CA LYS A 24 -20.86 -19.78 3.30
C LYS A 24 -19.78 -18.76 3.61
N ARG A 25 -19.51 -17.86 2.66
CA ARG A 25 -18.67 -16.67 2.85
C ARG A 25 -19.20 -15.96 4.09
N SER A 26 -18.55 -16.18 5.21
CA SER A 26 -18.82 -15.41 6.41
C SER A 26 -18.49 -13.98 6.00
N LYS A 27 -19.44 -13.05 6.20
CA LYS A 27 -19.07 -11.65 6.25
C LYS A 27 -18.09 -11.55 7.40
N VAL A 28 -16.80 -11.57 7.10
CA VAL A 28 -15.76 -11.23 8.05
C VAL A 28 -16.04 -9.78 8.40
N GLY A 29 -16.75 -9.59 9.53
CA GLY A 29 -16.78 -8.30 10.18
C GLY A 29 -15.33 -7.94 10.44
N SER A 30 -14.86 -6.86 9.80
CA SER A 30 -13.54 -6.27 10.01
C SER A 30 -13.42 -5.83 11.47
N ASN A 31 -13.12 -6.77 12.36
CA ASN A 31 -12.91 -6.52 13.78
C ASN A 31 -11.42 -6.41 14.09
N THR A 32 -10.68 -5.68 13.26
CA THR A 32 -9.26 -5.44 13.49
C THR A 32 -9.04 -3.95 13.64
N ASN A 33 -8.81 -3.53 14.89
CA ASN A 33 -8.47 -2.18 15.32
C ASN A 33 -7.12 -1.65 14.74
N ASP A 34 -6.59 -2.25 13.67
CA ASP A 34 -5.34 -1.84 13.02
C ASP A 34 -5.63 -1.52 11.55
N LEU A 35 -5.65 -0.22 11.23
CA LEU A 35 -5.98 0.33 9.91
C LEU A 35 -5.19 -0.31 8.75
N LEU A 36 -3.94 -0.70 9.00
CA LEU A 36 -2.99 -1.12 7.97
C LEU A 36 -2.69 -2.62 8.02
N LEU A 37 -3.46 -3.38 8.80
CA LEU A 37 -3.33 -4.83 8.87
C LEU A 37 -4.35 -5.47 7.93
N LEU A 38 -3.85 -6.09 6.85
CA LEU A 38 -4.68 -6.94 5.99
C LEU A 38 -4.96 -8.25 6.73
N ASN A 39 -6.21 -8.50 7.07
CA ASN A 39 -6.62 -9.70 7.79
C ASN A 39 -7.49 -10.57 6.89
N ASP A 40 -6.89 -11.35 5.98
CA ASP A 40 -7.44 -12.64 5.57
C ASP A 40 -6.50 -13.41 4.64
N THR A 41 -6.47 -14.73 4.82
CA THR A 41 -5.84 -15.68 3.88
C THR A 41 -6.73 -15.98 2.67
N HIS A 42 -8.01 -15.58 2.69
CA HIS A 42 -8.99 -15.91 1.64
C HIS A 42 -9.39 -14.75 0.72
N TYR A 43 -8.68 -13.61 0.79
CA TYR A 43 -8.96 -12.51 -0.14
C TYR A 43 -8.74 -12.93 -1.59
N ILE A 44 -9.73 -12.61 -2.41
CA ILE A 44 -9.60 -12.57 -3.87
C ILE A 44 -9.33 -11.13 -4.32
N GLU A 45 -9.01 -10.95 -5.61
CA GLU A 45 -8.68 -9.65 -6.21
C GLU A 45 -9.66 -8.52 -5.83
N THR A 46 -10.97 -8.78 -5.90
CA THR A 46 -12.01 -7.77 -5.59
C THR A 46 -12.05 -7.38 -4.11
N ASP A 47 -11.63 -8.27 -3.21
CA ASP A 47 -11.60 -7.98 -1.78
C ASP A 47 -10.50 -6.94 -1.49
N TYR A 48 -9.35 -7.04 -2.17
CA TYR A 48 -8.28 -6.04 -2.07
C TYR A 48 -8.73 -4.66 -2.52
N GLN A 49 -9.46 -4.55 -3.63
CA GLN A 49 -9.97 -3.26 -4.09
C GLN A 49 -10.87 -2.59 -3.03
N THR A 50 -11.74 -3.37 -2.38
CA THR A 50 -12.61 -2.88 -1.30
C THR A 50 -11.80 -2.41 -0.10
N VAL A 51 -10.77 -3.17 0.28
CA VAL A 51 -9.90 -2.84 1.41
C VAL A 51 -9.04 -1.62 1.10
N PHE A 52 -8.48 -1.49 -0.10
CA PHE A 52 -7.73 -0.31 -0.52
C PHE A 52 -8.60 0.93 -0.49
N GLN A 53 -9.84 0.84 -0.96
CA GLN A 53 -10.78 1.95 -0.87
C GLN A 53 -11.09 2.34 0.59
N THR A 54 -11.25 1.36 1.47
CA THR A 54 -11.47 1.59 2.91
C THR A 54 -10.26 2.26 3.57
N ILE A 55 -9.05 1.76 3.29
CA ILE A 55 -7.80 2.35 3.79
C ILE A 55 -7.62 3.76 3.23
N ALA A 56 -7.91 3.99 1.95
CA ALA A 56 -7.80 5.30 1.32
C ALA A 56 -8.75 6.32 1.97
N ASP A 57 -10.01 5.96 2.15
CA ASP A 57 -10.99 6.81 2.83
C ASP A 57 -10.53 7.15 4.25
N LYS A 58 -10.09 6.17 5.02
CA LYS A 58 -9.53 6.40 6.36
C LYS A 58 -8.32 7.34 6.32
N LEU A 59 -7.32 7.07 5.50
CA LEU A 59 -6.09 7.86 5.44
C LEU A 59 -6.33 9.31 5.00
N ILE A 60 -7.21 9.53 4.02
CA ILE A 60 -7.48 10.85 3.44
C ILE A 60 -8.47 11.65 4.28
N ASN A 61 -9.55 11.01 4.75
CA ASN A 61 -10.66 11.69 5.42
C ASN A 61 -10.60 11.62 6.95
N SER A 62 -9.87 10.68 7.53
CA SER A 62 -9.87 10.46 9.00
C SER A 62 -8.51 10.64 9.66
N TYR A 63 -7.42 10.76 8.90
CA TYR A 63 -6.07 10.95 9.44
C TYR A 63 -5.40 12.20 8.88
N GLU A 64 -4.44 12.72 9.63
CA GLU A 64 -3.57 13.82 9.21
C GLU A 64 -2.11 13.47 9.46
N LEU A 65 -1.25 13.89 8.53
CA LEU A 65 0.20 13.83 8.66
C LEU A 65 0.67 15.04 9.47
N VAL A 66 1.41 14.78 10.54
CA VAL A 66 1.97 15.81 11.41
C VAL A 66 3.49 15.77 11.31
N LEU A 67 4.08 16.94 11.05
CA LEU A 67 5.53 17.16 11.06
C LEU A 67 5.89 18.16 12.15
N ASN A 68 6.89 17.81 12.97
CA ASN A 68 7.41 18.64 14.07
C ASN A 68 6.31 19.14 15.03
N ALA A 69 5.26 18.36 15.22
CA ALA A 69 4.06 18.69 16.02
C ALA A 69 3.31 19.97 15.59
N LYS A 70 3.74 20.65 14.52
CA LYS A 70 3.25 21.99 14.13
C LYS A 70 2.66 22.01 12.74
N HIS A 71 3.29 21.34 11.77
CA HIS A 71 2.80 21.36 10.40
C HIS A 71 1.84 20.19 10.21
N ILE A 72 0.60 20.50 9.86
CA ILE A 72 -0.48 19.52 9.78
C ILE A 72 -0.93 19.44 8.33
N PHE A 73 -0.94 18.24 7.79
CA PHE A 73 -1.24 17.96 6.40
C PHE A 73 -2.37 16.97 6.24
N ARG A 74 -3.21 17.20 5.24
CA ARG A 74 -4.07 16.18 4.65
C ARG A 74 -3.25 15.40 3.61
N LEU A 75 -3.46 14.09 3.55
CA LEU A 75 -3.03 13.29 2.39
C LEU A 75 -4.05 13.49 1.26
N SER A 76 -3.59 13.94 0.10
CA SER A 76 -4.49 14.33 -1.01
C SER A 76 -4.45 13.35 -2.18
N GLU A 77 -3.33 12.65 -2.37
CA GLU A 77 -3.17 11.64 -3.41
C GLU A 77 -2.26 10.53 -2.90
N ILE A 78 -2.70 9.27 -3.04
CA ILE A 78 -1.95 8.08 -2.65
C ILE A 78 -2.07 6.99 -3.71
N GLU A 79 -1.04 6.14 -3.85
CA GLU A 79 -1.05 4.98 -4.73
C GLU A 79 -0.79 3.69 -3.95
N PHE A 80 -1.60 2.66 -4.19
CA PHE A 80 -1.40 1.35 -3.61
C PHE A 80 -0.47 0.50 -4.50
N TYR A 81 0.52 -0.11 -3.85
CA TYR A 81 1.36 -1.17 -4.41
C TYR A 81 1.30 -2.35 -3.46
N PHE A 82 0.73 -3.47 -3.91
CA PHE A 82 0.58 -4.65 -3.08
C PHE A 82 1.00 -5.90 -3.86
N TYR A 83 1.79 -6.77 -3.28
CA TYR A 83 2.18 -8.02 -3.92
C TYR A 83 1.92 -9.19 -2.99
N HIS A 84 1.10 -10.12 -3.48
CA HIS A 84 1.00 -11.48 -2.98
C HIS A 84 1.08 -12.44 -4.17
N GLN A 85 1.93 -13.47 -4.08
CA GLN A 85 2.29 -14.32 -5.22
C GLN A 85 1.09 -14.94 -5.95
N THR A 86 0.05 -15.37 -5.21
CA THR A 86 -1.09 -16.09 -5.79
C THR A 86 -2.41 -15.32 -5.79
N ARG A 87 -2.50 -14.22 -5.02
CA ARG A 87 -3.77 -13.55 -4.73
C ARG A 87 -3.87 -12.15 -5.34
N HIS A 88 -2.74 -11.45 -5.44
CA HIS A 88 -2.65 -10.12 -6.02
C HIS A 88 -1.21 -9.84 -6.50
N PRO A 89 -0.79 -10.38 -7.66
CA PRO A 89 0.60 -10.31 -8.12
C PRO A 89 0.90 -9.00 -8.86
N ASP A 90 0.86 -7.85 -8.15
CA ASP A 90 1.21 -6.55 -8.75
C ASP A 90 2.68 -6.49 -9.15
N THR A 91 2.94 -6.54 -10.46
CA THR A 91 4.30 -6.56 -11.02
C THR A 91 5.04 -5.25 -10.84
N PHE A 92 4.36 -4.16 -10.50
CA PHE A 92 4.96 -2.85 -10.27
C PHE A 92 5.35 -2.60 -8.80
N ALA A 93 4.94 -3.48 -7.87
CA ALA A 93 5.33 -3.35 -6.47
C ALA A 93 6.85 -3.53 -6.30
N HIS A 94 7.47 -2.65 -5.50
CA HIS A 94 8.91 -2.68 -5.24
C HIS A 94 9.38 -3.98 -4.56
N ARG A 95 8.53 -4.58 -3.71
CA ARG A 95 8.84 -5.81 -2.96
C ARG A 95 10.11 -5.71 -2.13
N HIS A 96 10.38 -4.53 -1.58
CA HIS A 96 11.50 -4.35 -0.67
C HIS A 96 11.20 -5.09 0.65
N PRO A 97 12.17 -5.75 1.32
CA PRO A 97 11.91 -6.51 2.55
C PRO A 97 11.19 -5.70 3.65
N GLU A 98 11.51 -4.41 3.79
CA GLU A 98 10.82 -3.50 4.72
C GLU A 98 9.32 -3.32 4.44
N GLN A 99 8.87 -3.49 3.19
CA GLN A 99 7.45 -3.43 2.83
C GLN A 99 6.69 -4.71 3.21
N GLN A 100 7.35 -5.74 3.74
CA GLN A 100 6.66 -6.84 4.43
C GLN A 100 6.20 -6.44 5.83
N ARG A 101 6.61 -5.27 6.36
CA ARG A 101 6.10 -4.77 7.63
C ARG A 101 4.82 -3.97 7.39
N HIS A 102 3.99 -3.83 8.42
CA HIS A 102 2.88 -2.90 8.43
C HIS A 102 3.14 -1.71 9.36
N SER A 103 2.49 -0.59 9.07
CA SER A 103 2.48 0.62 9.89
C SER A 103 3.87 1.23 10.09
N ASN A 104 4.74 1.15 9.07
CA ASN A 104 6.04 1.84 9.02
C ASN A 104 6.14 2.83 7.84
N TRP A 105 6.93 3.87 8.02
CA TRP A 105 7.44 4.70 6.93
C TRP A 105 8.49 3.93 6.14
N TYR A 106 8.34 3.87 4.81
CA TYR A 106 9.36 3.34 3.92
C TYR A 106 9.77 4.38 2.89
N PHE A 107 10.95 4.96 3.08
CA PHE A 107 11.57 5.83 2.09
C PHE A 107 12.25 4.99 1.01
N HIS A 108 12.03 5.33 -0.26
CA HIS A 108 12.55 4.55 -1.39
C HIS A 108 14.08 4.45 -1.37
N ARG A 109 14.60 3.27 -1.72
CA ARG A 109 16.04 2.96 -1.76
C ARG A 109 16.53 2.67 -3.18
N GLN A 110 17.83 2.83 -3.40
CA GLN A 110 18.50 2.53 -4.68
C GLN A 110 18.67 1.03 -4.95
N GLY A 111 18.34 0.17 -3.99
CA GLY A 111 18.43 -1.29 -4.12
C GLY A 111 17.44 -2.00 -3.20
N THR A 112 17.52 -3.33 -3.19
CA THR A 112 16.60 -4.22 -2.45
C THR A 112 17.10 -4.57 -1.04
N SER A 113 18.31 -4.15 -0.68
CA SER A 113 18.87 -4.34 0.67
C SER A 113 18.42 -3.24 1.62
N SER A 114 18.18 -3.60 2.89
CA SER A 114 17.92 -2.65 3.98
C SER A 114 19.09 -1.68 4.25
N THR A 115 20.31 -2.04 3.82
CA THR A 115 21.51 -1.19 3.90
C THR A 115 21.71 -0.30 2.68
N ALA A 116 20.90 -0.45 1.63
CA ALA A 116 21.01 0.36 0.42
C ALA A 116 20.75 1.83 0.72
N SER A 117 21.45 2.72 0.01
CA SER A 117 21.24 4.17 0.08
C SER A 117 19.79 4.55 -0.27
N TYR A 118 19.29 5.61 0.35
CA TYR A 118 18.01 6.20 -0.03
C TYR A 118 18.11 6.85 -1.42
N LYS A 119 17.01 6.82 -2.18
CA LYS A 119 16.93 7.57 -3.44
C LYS A 119 17.04 9.08 -3.17
N ALA A 120 17.58 9.80 -4.13
CA ALA A 120 17.76 11.25 -4.10
C ALA A 120 17.24 11.88 -5.41
N GLY A 121 17.32 13.21 -5.54
CA GLY A 121 16.83 13.91 -6.74
C GLY A 121 15.32 13.72 -6.94
N THR A 122 14.89 13.47 -8.18
CA THR A 122 13.48 13.33 -8.55
C THR A 122 12.89 11.94 -8.27
N TYR A 123 13.72 10.98 -7.85
CA TYR A 123 13.29 9.60 -7.63
C TYR A 123 12.93 9.28 -6.17
N LYS A 124 12.81 10.31 -5.32
CA LYS A 124 12.40 10.14 -3.93
C LYS A 124 10.92 9.77 -3.85
N GLY A 125 10.58 9.01 -2.81
CA GLY A 125 9.22 8.67 -2.46
C GLY A 125 9.18 8.14 -1.04
N VAL A 126 8.01 8.22 -0.42
CA VAL A 126 7.73 7.67 0.90
C VAL A 126 6.43 6.89 0.84
N ASP A 127 6.49 5.66 1.33
CA ASP A 127 5.35 4.77 1.42
C ASP A 127 4.93 4.58 2.89
N ILE A 128 3.65 4.35 3.11
CA ILE A 128 3.13 3.71 4.33
C ILE A 128 3.08 2.21 4.07
N THR A 129 3.80 1.42 4.85
CA THR A 129 3.85 -0.03 4.63
C THR A 129 2.62 -0.73 5.22
N PHE A 130 2.14 -1.76 4.53
CA PHE A 130 0.95 -2.54 4.93
C PHE A 130 1.03 -4.02 4.49
N GLY A 131 2.24 -4.52 4.24
CA GLY A 131 2.47 -5.94 4.01
C GLY A 131 2.58 -6.74 5.32
N SER A 132 2.78 -8.05 5.20
CA SER A 132 2.97 -8.95 6.34
C SER A 132 3.98 -10.05 6.01
N PRO A 133 4.97 -10.33 6.90
CA PRO A 133 5.89 -11.44 6.68
C PRO A 133 5.17 -12.78 6.84
N ASN A 134 4.17 -12.86 7.72
CA ASN A 134 3.39 -14.09 7.95
C ASN A 134 2.57 -14.50 6.71
N ASP A 135 2.17 -13.50 5.92
CA ASP A 135 1.42 -13.67 4.68
C ASP A 135 2.33 -13.66 3.43
N SER A 136 3.64 -13.52 3.63
CA SER A 136 4.62 -13.34 2.54
C SER A 136 4.22 -12.24 1.53
N SER A 137 3.55 -11.20 2.02
CA SER A 137 3.04 -10.09 1.21
C SER A 137 3.84 -8.82 1.41
N TYR A 138 3.90 -8.00 0.36
CA TYR A 138 4.61 -6.73 0.36
C TYR A 138 3.60 -5.63 0.06
N GLY A 139 3.56 -4.59 0.89
CA GLY A 139 2.63 -3.48 0.72
C GLY A 139 3.30 -2.13 0.95
N GLY A 140 3.11 -1.20 0.01
CA GLY A 140 3.48 0.20 0.14
C GLY A 140 2.39 1.11 -0.43
N ILE A 141 1.94 2.08 0.38
CA ILE A 141 1.02 3.15 -0.03
C ILE A 141 1.87 4.39 -0.28
N LEU A 142 2.21 4.67 -1.53
CA LEU A 142 3.01 5.82 -1.90
C LEU A 142 2.21 7.10 -1.67
N ILE A 143 2.78 8.06 -0.96
CA ILE A 143 2.21 9.40 -0.81
C ILE A 143 2.65 10.27 -1.98
N ARG A 144 1.69 10.76 -2.77
CA ARG A 144 1.95 11.56 -3.97
C ARG A 144 1.65 13.03 -3.79
N SER A 145 0.65 13.37 -2.98
CA SER A 145 0.30 14.76 -2.72
C SER A 145 -0.12 14.96 -1.27
N ILE A 146 0.30 16.09 -0.69
CA ILE A 146 -0.12 16.54 0.63
C ILE A 146 -0.55 18.02 0.58
N GLU A 147 -1.59 18.35 1.34
CA GLU A 147 -2.12 19.70 1.48
C GLU A 147 -1.91 20.20 2.91
N ASN A 148 -1.25 21.34 3.08
CA ASN A 148 -1.06 21.95 4.39
C ASN A 148 -2.39 22.55 4.88
N LYS A 149 -2.92 22.03 5.99
CA LYS A 149 -4.24 22.43 6.52
C LYS A 149 -4.30 23.87 7.05
N GLN A 150 -3.16 24.50 7.31
CA GLN A 150 -3.10 25.86 7.84
C GLN A 150 -2.99 26.92 6.74
N THR A 151 -2.32 26.58 5.63
CA THR A 151 -1.99 27.54 4.55
C THR A 151 -2.71 27.23 3.24
N GLY A 152 -3.25 26.03 3.07
CA GLY A 152 -3.79 25.53 1.80
C GLY A 152 -2.72 25.19 0.76
N GLN A 153 -1.43 25.30 1.10
CA GLN A 153 -0.36 24.97 0.17
C GLN A 153 -0.36 23.47 -0.15
N ILE A 154 -0.33 23.15 -1.45
CA ILE A 154 -0.26 21.77 -1.96
C ILE A 154 1.15 21.45 -2.42
N TYR A 155 1.63 20.28 -2.05
CA TYR A 155 2.88 19.69 -2.53
C TYR A 155 2.53 18.46 -3.36
N GLU A 156 2.61 18.57 -4.68
CA GLU A 156 2.17 17.54 -5.63
C GLU A 156 3.36 16.86 -6.31
N GLY A 157 3.40 15.53 -6.28
CA GLY A 157 4.50 14.70 -6.75
C GLY A 157 5.29 14.07 -5.60
N SER A 158 5.54 12.76 -5.68
CA SER A 158 6.17 11.99 -4.60
C SER A 158 7.52 12.54 -4.13
N CYS A 159 8.32 13.07 -5.06
CA CYS A 159 9.61 13.65 -4.72
C CYS A 159 9.48 15.02 -4.05
N LEU A 160 8.49 15.82 -4.45
CA LEU A 160 8.18 17.12 -3.86
C LEU A 160 7.57 16.99 -2.47
N VAL A 161 6.76 15.95 -2.23
CA VAL A 161 6.32 15.57 -0.88
C VAL A 161 7.52 15.29 0.03
N VAL A 162 8.50 14.50 -0.43
CA VAL A 162 9.71 14.22 0.36
C VAL A 162 10.55 15.48 0.58
N ASP A 163 10.70 16.35 -0.43
CA ASP A 163 11.42 17.62 -0.26
C ASP A 163 10.73 18.54 0.73
N ALA A 164 9.41 18.62 0.73
CA ALA A 164 8.63 19.36 1.72
C ALA A 164 8.90 18.84 3.14
N ILE A 165 8.85 17.51 3.33
CA ILE A 165 9.14 16.88 4.61
C ILE A 165 10.56 17.21 5.08
N LEU A 166 11.56 17.08 4.20
CA LEU A 166 12.95 17.36 4.53
C LEU A 166 13.15 18.82 4.94
N ASN A 167 12.60 19.76 4.17
CA ASN A 167 12.70 21.20 4.46
C ASN A 167 12.03 21.55 5.79
N LEU A 168 10.82 21.05 6.05
CA LEU A 168 10.08 21.34 7.28
C LEU A 168 10.69 20.66 8.51
N CYS A 169 11.44 19.57 8.31
CA CYS A 169 12.18 18.87 9.35
C CYS A 169 13.62 19.38 9.54
N ASP A 170 14.04 20.39 8.75
CA ASP A 170 15.40 20.91 8.70
C ASP A 170 16.42 19.78 8.50
N CYS A 171 16.28 19.06 7.38
CA CYS A 171 17.13 17.94 6.98
C CYS A 171 17.54 18.09 5.52
N LYS A 172 18.81 17.79 5.20
CA LYS A 172 19.33 17.86 3.82
C LYS A 172 19.12 16.57 3.04
N ALA A 173 18.88 15.46 3.72
CA ALA A 173 18.70 14.15 3.11
C ALA A 173 17.81 13.23 3.96
N ILE A 174 17.21 12.23 3.30
CA ILE A 174 16.39 11.20 3.97
C ILE A 174 17.16 10.49 5.08
N LYS A 175 18.46 10.23 4.87
CA LYS A 175 19.31 9.58 5.88
C LYS A 175 19.34 10.38 7.19
N GLU A 176 19.50 11.70 7.09
CA GLU A 176 19.50 12.60 8.25
C GLU A 176 18.13 12.61 8.93
N LEU A 177 17.04 12.72 8.17
CA LEU A 177 15.68 12.64 8.71
C LEU A 177 15.49 11.34 9.51
N VAL A 178 15.83 10.19 8.92
CA VAL A 178 15.63 8.89 9.55
C VAL A 178 16.50 8.70 10.79
N GLU A 179 17.78 9.06 10.70
CA GLU A 179 18.74 8.82 11.79
C GLU A 179 18.61 9.84 12.93
N ALA A 180 18.46 11.13 12.61
CA ALA A 180 18.53 12.21 13.59
C ALA A 180 17.16 12.70 14.08
N LYS A 181 16.12 12.68 13.23
CA LYS A 181 14.78 13.19 13.61
C LYS A 181 13.81 12.07 13.98
N LEU A 182 13.85 10.95 13.25
CA LEU A 182 13.00 9.78 13.53
C LEU A 182 13.65 8.79 14.50
N ASN A 183 14.93 8.96 14.85
CA ASN A 183 15.68 8.05 15.72
C ASN A 183 15.60 6.58 15.27
N LYS A 184 15.56 6.35 13.94
CA LYS A 184 15.34 5.05 13.29
C LYS A 184 14.01 4.36 13.65
N ASN A 185 13.12 5.04 14.38
CA ASN A 185 11.78 4.55 14.67
C ASN A 185 10.82 5.00 13.56
N LEU A 186 10.51 4.08 12.66
CA LEU A 186 9.71 4.35 11.47
C LEU A 186 8.20 4.12 11.69
N ARG A 187 7.72 3.89 12.93
CA ARG A 187 6.29 3.64 13.19
C ARG A 187 5.44 4.85 12.79
N VAL A 188 4.48 4.65 11.89
CA VAL A 188 3.68 5.77 11.35
C VAL A 188 2.76 6.41 12.38
N PHE A 189 2.27 5.66 13.37
CA PHE A 189 1.36 6.16 14.40
C PHE A 189 2.05 6.56 15.71
N ASN A 190 3.37 6.75 15.70
CA ASN A 190 4.10 7.19 16.89
C ASN A 190 4.03 8.71 17.05
N GLU A 191 3.05 9.23 17.79
CA GLU A 191 2.86 10.67 18.00
C GLU A 191 4.02 11.39 18.74
N LYS A 192 4.97 10.63 19.30
CA LYS A 192 6.21 11.18 19.88
C LYS A 192 7.31 11.38 18.83
N SER A 193 7.11 10.92 17.60
CA SER A 193 8.04 11.07 16.47
C SER A 193 7.97 12.47 15.87
N THR A 194 9.01 12.87 15.14
CA THR A 194 8.99 14.09 14.30
C THR A 194 7.95 13.99 13.18
N MET A 195 7.69 12.78 12.66
CA MET A 195 6.76 12.52 11.56
C MET A 195 5.83 11.37 11.92
N TYR A 196 4.52 11.64 11.93
CA TYR A 196 3.50 10.64 12.27
C TYR A 196 2.13 10.96 11.66
N LEU A 197 1.28 9.94 11.61
CA LEU A 197 -0.15 10.04 11.34
C LEU A 197 -0.92 10.01 12.65
N ARG A 198 -1.95 10.83 12.76
CA ARG A 198 -2.94 10.74 13.84
C ARG A 198 -4.36 10.91 13.32
N PRO A 199 -5.38 10.42 14.05
CA PRO A 199 -6.77 10.73 13.72
C PRO A 199 -7.04 12.24 13.76
N ILE A 200 -7.89 12.72 12.85
CA ILE A 200 -8.38 14.10 12.86
C ILE A 200 -9.26 14.29 14.11
N GLN A 201 -8.92 15.27 14.95
CA GLN A 201 -9.60 15.50 16.23
C GLN A 201 -10.94 16.26 16.09
N THR A 202 -11.14 16.99 14.98
CA THR A 202 -12.32 17.83 14.77
C THR A 202 -13.32 17.14 13.83
N ALA A 203 -14.51 16.85 14.33
CA ALA A 203 -15.62 16.23 13.59
C ALA A 203 -16.18 17.08 12.42
N THR A 204 -15.69 18.31 12.24
CA THR A 204 -16.15 19.26 11.22
C THR A 204 -15.31 19.29 9.95
N ALA A 205 -14.27 18.45 9.84
CA ALA A 205 -13.50 18.35 8.60
C ALA A 205 -14.40 17.80 7.49
N ALA A 206 -14.69 18.61 6.48
CA ALA A 206 -15.45 18.17 5.32
C ALA A 206 -14.74 16.97 4.67
N THR A 207 -15.42 15.83 4.62
CA THR A 207 -14.95 14.65 3.93
C THR A 207 -14.77 14.98 2.45
N GLN A 208 -13.68 14.50 1.88
CA GLN A 208 -13.42 14.62 0.45
C GLN A 208 -13.95 13.38 -0.25
N GLN A 209 -14.52 13.57 -1.43
CA GLN A 209 -14.84 12.46 -2.31
C GLN A 209 -13.54 11.78 -2.74
N ILE A 210 -13.44 10.47 -2.54
CA ILE A 210 -12.32 9.68 -3.05
C ILE A 210 -12.59 9.34 -4.52
N ILE A 211 -11.65 9.71 -5.39
CA ILE A 211 -11.66 9.37 -6.81
C ILE A 211 -10.60 8.31 -7.06
N ALA A 212 -11.02 7.11 -7.47
CA ALA A 212 -10.11 6.05 -7.89
C ALA A 212 -9.72 6.25 -9.37
N SER A 213 -8.41 6.18 -9.66
CA SER A 213 -7.87 6.30 -11.01
C SER A 213 -6.66 5.39 -11.21
N PRO A 214 -6.21 5.13 -12.45
CA PRO A 214 -4.97 4.41 -12.71
C PRO A 214 -3.75 5.10 -12.08
N ARG A 215 -2.76 4.31 -11.68
CA ARG A 215 -1.48 4.81 -11.14
C ARG A 215 -0.67 5.57 -12.20
N VAL A 216 0.11 6.55 -11.77
CA VAL A 216 0.90 7.43 -12.62
C VAL A 216 2.29 6.85 -12.87
N GLY A 217 2.76 6.95 -14.12
CA GLY A 217 4.16 6.65 -14.47
C GLY A 217 4.50 5.16 -14.58
N LEU A 218 3.48 4.29 -14.67
CA LEU A 218 3.67 2.87 -14.95
C LEU A 218 3.61 2.62 -16.46
N THR A 219 4.58 1.89 -16.98
CA THR A 219 4.61 1.47 -18.37
C THR A 219 4.89 -0.02 -18.41
N LEU A 220 4.02 -0.78 -19.08
CA LEU A 220 4.30 -2.17 -19.39
C LEU A 220 5.47 -2.19 -20.37
N LYS A 221 6.64 -2.67 -19.90
CA LYS A 221 7.74 -2.95 -20.81
C LYS A 221 7.35 -4.21 -21.59
N VAL A 222 7.17 -4.07 -22.90
CA VAL A 222 7.08 -5.23 -23.79
C VAL A 222 8.44 -5.95 -23.68
N PRO A 223 8.48 -7.27 -23.42
CA PRO A 223 9.74 -8.00 -23.44
C PRO A 223 10.40 -7.81 -24.81
N SER A 224 11.65 -7.35 -24.80
CA SER A 224 12.53 -7.35 -25.98
C SER A 224 13.01 -8.77 -26.28
#